data_AF-A0A1F3CC99-F1
#
_entry.id   AF-A0A1F3CC99-F1
#
_cell.length_a   1.000
_cell.length_b   1.000
_cell.length_c   1.000
_cell.angle_alpha   90.00
_cell.angle_beta   90.00
_cell.angle_gamma   90.00
#
_symmetry.space_group_name_H-M   'P 1'
#
loop_
_entity.id
_entity.type
_entity.pdbx_description
1 polymer ?
#
loop_
_entity_poly.entity_id
_entity_poly.type
_entity_poly.pdbx_seq_one_letter_code
_entity_poly.pdbx_strand_id
1 'polypeptide(L)' 'MFAPRLGTLEGKVIGTLWNNRPHGDEFLQQLGEELRARYKVAEVVHRKKVFINSRAPMDVLEELRDRCDAVVVGIGD' A
#
# COMPACT_ATOMS: atom_id res chain seq x y z
N MET A 1 2.27 -20.08 -1.29
CA MET A 1 2.52 -19.51 -2.64
C MET A 1 2.75 -18.03 -2.48
N PHE A 2 3.82 -17.47 -3.04
CA PHE A 2 4.05 -16.03 -3.05
C PHE A 2 3.30 -15.38 -4.22
N ALA A 3 2.94 -14.10 -4.09
CA ALA A 3 2.37 -13.34 -5.20
C ALA A 3 3.37 -13.25 -6.37
N PRO A 4 2.89 -13.25 -7.63
CA PRO A 4 3.76 -13.09 -8.79
C PRO A 4 4.46 -11.72 -8.76
N ARG A 5 5.72 -11.69 -9.21
CA ARG A 5 6.51 -10.46 -9.27
C ARG A 5 6.01 -9.57 -10.41
N LEU A 6 5.83 -8.27 -10.13
CA LEU A 6 5.61 -7.27 -11.17
C LEU A 6 6.88 -7.09 -12.01
N GLY A 7 6.73 -7.12 -13.34
CA GLY A 7 7.84 -6.88 -14.27
C GLY A 7 8.27 -5.41 -14.34
N THR A 8 7.40 -4.48 -13.96
CA THR A 8 7.65 -3.04 -13.89
C THR A 8 6.69 -2.38 -12.90
N LEU A 9 7.02 -1.18 -12.43
CA LEU A 9 6.16 -0.30 -11.64
C LEU A 9 5.51 0.82 -12.48
N GLU A 10 6.02 1.08 -13.69
CA GLU A 10 5.47 2.13 -14.57
C GLU A 10 4.03 1.79 -14.95
N GLY A 11 3.12 2.76 -14.77
CA GLY A 11 1.71 2.61 -15.07
C GLY A 11 0.93 1.72 -14.09
N LYS A 12 1.55 1.24 -13.00
CA LYS A 12 0.91 0.37 -12.01
C LYS A 12 0.12 1.14 -10.97
N VAL A 13 -0.87 0.46 -10.37
CA VAL A 13 -1.60 0.95 -9.18
C VAL A 13 -1.04 0.22 -7.97
N ILE A 14 -0.45 0.97 -7.02
CA ILE A 14 0.17 0.41 -5.82
C ILE A 14 -0.67 0.76 -4.59
N GLY A 15 -1.08 -0.25 -3.84
CA GLY A 15 -1.75 -0.06 -2.55
C GLY A 15 -0.74 0.11 -1.42
N THR A 16 -1.06 0.92 -0.42
CA THR A 16 -0.36 0.90 0.87
C THR A 16 -1.35 0.60 1.99
N LEU A 17 -0.98 -0.31 2.90
CA LEU A 17 -1.78 -0.63 4.08
C LEU A 17 -1.00 -0.31 5.36
N TRP A 18 -1.40 0.76 6.04
CA TRP A 18 -0.84 1.17 7.33
C TRP A 18 -1.44 0.37 8.49
N ASN A 19 -0.58 -0.03 9.43
CA ASN A 19 -0.99 -0.73 10.64
C ASN A 19 -1.38 0.17 11.82
N ASN A 20 -1.53 1.49 11.67
CA ASN A 20 -1.81 2.45 12.76
C ASN A 20 -0.69 2.63 13.81
N ARG A 21 0.51 2.10 13.62
CA ARG A 21 1.65 2.50 14.47
C ARG A 21 2.06 3.94 14.14
N PRO A 22 2.51 4.74 15.13
CA PRO A 22 2.96 6.13 14.90
C PRO A 22 3.90 6.28 13.70
N HIS A 23 3.79 7.41 13.00
CA HIS A 23 4.63 7.81 11.87
C HIS A 23 4.61 6.90 10.62
N GLY A 24 3.91 5.77 10.65
CA GLY A 24 3.81 4.87 9.52
C GLY A 24 3.01 5.44 8.34
N ASP A 25 2.07 6.35 8.60
CA ASP A 25 1.32 7.07 7.57
C ASP A 25 2.18 8.08 6.82
N GLU A 26 2.96 8.90 7.52
CA GLU A 26 3.90 9.86 6.92
C GLU A 26 4.91 9.15 6.02
N PHE A 27 5.50 8.05 6.50
CA PHE A 27 6.42 7.25 5.70
C PHE A 27 5.75 6.67 4.45
N LEU A 28 4.54 6.09 4.58
CA LEU A 28 3.84 5.49 3.44
C LEU A 28 3.37 6.54 2.43
N GLN A 29 3.08 7.76 2.88
CA GLN A 29 2.79 8.88 1.99
C GLN A 29 4.03 9.26 1.17
N GLN A 30 5.18 9.48 1.83
CA GLN A 30 6.45 9.81 1.15
C GLN A 30 6.88 8.69 0.20
N LEU A 31 6.73 7.42 0.61
CA LEU A 31 6.95 6.28 -0.29
C LEU A 31 6.08 6.38 -1.54
N GLY A 32 4.80 6.71 -1.39
CA GLY A 32 3.87 6.89 -2.51
C GLY A 32 4.28 8.01 -3.46
N GLU A 33 4.81 9.11 -2.92
CA GLU A 33 5.35 10.23 -3.71
C GLU A 33 6.60 9.81 -4.50
N GLU A 34 7.54 9.13 -3.86
CA GLU A 34 8.76 8.59 -4.48
C GLU A 34 8.43 7.58 -5.60
N LEU A 35 7.45 6.71 -5.37
CA LEU A 35 6.99 5.72 -6.35
C LEU A 35 6.43 6.39 -7.62
N ARG A 36 5.65 7.46 -7.47
CA ARG A 36 5.16 8.23 -8.61
C ARG A 36 6.29 8.98 -9.31
N ALA A 37 7.12 9.69 -8.55
CA ALA A 37 8.16 10.56 -9.08
C ALA A 37 9.25 9.79 -9.86
N ARG A 38 9.69 8.65 -9.33
CA ARG A 38 10.86 7.93 -9.86
C ARG A 38 10.51 6.74 -10.73
N TYR A 39 9.39 6.08 -10.43
CA TYR A 39 9.00 4.84 -11.09
C TYR A 39 7.73 4.97 -11.93
N LYS A 40 7.15 6.18 -12.02
CA LYS A 40 5.97 6.49 -12.83
C LYS A 40 4.77 5.57 -12.54
N VAL A 41 4.60 5.21 -11.28
CA VAL A 41 3.39 4.56 -10.78
C VAL A 41 2.18 5.45 -11.12
N ALA A 42 1.12 4.86 -11.67
CA ALA A 42 -0.05 5.60 -12.11
C ALA A 42 -0.87 6.13 -10.92
N GLU A 43 -1.03 5.31 -9.89
CA GLU A 43 -1.81 5.65 -8.71
C GLU A 43 -1.23 4.96 -7.45
N VAL A 44 -1.35 5.63 -6.30
CA VAL A 44 -1.11 5.02 -4.99
C VAL A 44 -2.37 5.11 -4.15
N VAL A 45 -2.90 3.95 -3.73
CA VAL A 45 -4.14 3.83 -2.93
C VAL A 45 -3.77 3.62 -1.46
N HIS A 46 -4.00 4.64 -0.64
CA HIS A 46 -3.66 4.59 0.78
C HIS A 46 -4.82 4.08 1.64
N ARG A 47 -4.58 3.02 2.42
CA ARG A 47 -5.53 2.46 3.38
C ARG A 47 -4.85 2.20 4.72
N LYS A 48 -5.66 2.04 5.77
CA LYS A 48 -5.20 1.73 7.12
C LYS A 48 -6.10 0.69 7.78
N LYS A 49 -5.55 0.01 8.78
CA LYS A 49 -6.33 -0.81 9.70
C LYS A 49 -7.18 0.07 10.62
N VAL A 50 -8.09 -0.55 11.37
CA VAL A 50 -8.82 0.13 12.44
C VAL A 50 -7.97 0.18 13.72
N PHE A 51 -7.27 -0.91 14.05
CA PHE A 51 -6.42 -1.01 15.23
C PHE A 51 -5.07 -1.68 14.92
N ILE A 52 -4.05 -1.39 15.74
CA ILE A 52 -2.69 -1.88 15.54
C ILE A 52 -2.60 -3.40 15.48
N ASN A 53 -3.29 -4.07 16.40
CA ASN A 53 -3.23 -5.52 16.56
C ASN A 53 -4.37 -6.27 15.85
N SER A 54 -5.19 -5.58 15.05
CA SER A 54 -6.28 -6.21 14.32
C SER A 54 -5.85 -6.68 12.93
N ARG A 55 -6.63 -7.57 12.34
CA ARG A 55 -6.62 -7.75 10.88
C ARG A 55 -7.17 -6.49 10.23
N ALA A 56 -6.83 -6.27 8.96
CA ALA A 56 -7.51 -5.25 8.17
C ALA A 56 -8.98 -5.66 7.97
N PRO A 57 -9.91 -4.71 7.94
CA PRO A 57 -11.29 -4.98 7.54
C PRO A 57 -11.35 -5.67 6.16
N MET A 58 -12.33 -6.57 5.97
CA MET A 58 -12.44 -7.36 4.73
C MET A 58 -12.71 -6.48 3.51
N ASP A 59 -13.56 -5.47 3.65
CA ASP A 59 -13.85 -4.47 2.62
C ASP A 59 -12.59 -3.71 2.19
N VAL A 60 -11.71 -3.36 3.13
CA VAL A 60 -10.40 -2.74 2.80
C VAL A 60 -9.52 -3.70 2.03
N LEU A 61 -9.50 -4.98 2.39
CA LEU A 61 -8.70 -6.00 1.68
C LEU A 61 -9.25 -6.26 0.27
N GLU A 62 -10.58 -6.32 0.12
CA GLU A 62 -11.25 -6.50 -1.16
C GLU A 62 -11.00 -5.31 -2.08
N GLU A 63 -11.10 -4.09 -1.58
CA GLU A 63 -10.76 -2.90 -2.35
C GLU A 63 -9.31 -2.93 -2.85
N LEU A 64 -8.37 -3.23 -1.96
CA LEU A 64 -6.95 -3.28 -2.31
C LEU A 64 -6.66 -4.39 -3.33
N ARG A 65 -7.31 -5.55 -3.20
CA ARG A 65 -7.22 -6.66 -4.15
C ARG A 65 -7.76 -6.26 -5.52
N ASP A 66 -8.88 -5.58 -5.58
CA ASP A 66 -9.59 -5.31 -6.83
C ASP A 66 -8.98 -4.12 -7.59
N ARG A 67 -8.33 -3.19 -6.89
CA ARG A 67 -7.80 -1.95 -7.48
C ARG A 67 -6.29 -1.97 -7.72
N CYS A 68 -5.51 -2.75 -6.96
CA CYS A 68 -4.05 -2.63 -6.95
C CYS A 68 -3.35 -3.81 -7.62
N ASP A 69 -2.30 -3.53 -8.38
CA ASP A 69 -1.39 -4.54 -8.91
C ASP A 69 -0.50 -5.16 -7.82
N ALA A 70 -0.16 -4.39 -6.79
CA ALA A 70 0.58 -4.83 -5.62
C ALA A 70 0.25 -3.96 -4.40
N VAL A 71 0.49 -4.50 -3.19
CA VAL A 71 0.25 -3.79 -1.93
C VAL A 71 1.50 -3.85 -1.04
N VAL A 72 1.90 -2.69 -0.52
CA VAL A 72 2.94 -2.55 0.50
C VAL A 72 2.26 -2.45 1.87
N VAL A 73 2.61 -3.35 2.78
CA VAL A 73 2.13 -3.28 4.18
C VAL A 73 3.21 -2.61 5.02
N GLY A 74 2.89 -1.43 5.57
CA GLY A 74 3.81 -0.64 6.39
C GLY A 74 3.59 -0.84 7.88
N ILE A 75 4.68 -0.90 8.63
CA ILE A 75 4.72 -0.89 10.10
C ILE A 75 5.45 0.38 10.51
N GLY A 76 4.80 1.24 11.28
CA GLY A 76 5.45 2.36 11.98
C GLY A 76 6.06 1.95 13.32
N ASP A 77 6.80 2.87 13.95
CA ASP A 77 7.38 2.74 15.30
C ASP A 77 6.96 3.94 16.15
#